data_AF-A0A1H5PZE0-F1
#
_entry.id   AF-A0A1H5PZE0-F1
#
_cell.length_a   1.000
_cell.length_b   1.000
_cell.length_c   1.000
_cell.angle_alpha   90.00
_cell.angle_beta   90.00
_cell.angle_gamma   90.00
#
_symmetry.space_group_name_H-M   'P 1'
#
loop_
_entity.id
_entity.type
_entity.pdbx_description
1 polymer ?
#
loop_
_entity_poly.entity_id
_entity_poly.type
_entity_poly.pdbx_seq_one_letter_code
_entity_poly.pdbx_strand_id
1 'polypeptide(L)'
;MPRMKNVFDNSRDLPDDLDRLQTLRIWHAMWLERIDRKAADLRQRQAEEERGRARRPPVPDWILELNRATGHPLAVHAGDCGMAGRRTQPVGQDDARRLLTTDGVPACPICRPDTSLHIVDGLTSPSCTTPRAPGQGPGSSPVGPPSYSPAAPTGG
;
A
#
# COMPACT_ATOMS: atom_id res chain seq x y z
N MET A 1 -54.98 -25.76 3.26
CA MET A 1 -53.56 -25.54 2.91
C MET A 1 -53.49 -24.42 1.88
N PRO A 2 -52.75 -23.33 2.12
CA PRO A 2 -52.70 -22.21 1.18
C PRO A 2 -51.81 -22.57 -0.02
N ARG A 3 -52.35 -22.42 -1.23
CA ARG A 3 -51.66 -22.62 -2.51
C ARG A 3 -50.61 -21.51 -2.64
N MET A 4 -49.32 -21.85 -2.56
CA MET A 4 -48.23 -20.92 -2.89
C MET A 4 -48.50 -20.37 -4.29
N LYS A 5 -48.77 -19.07 -4.40
CA LYS A 5 -48.84 -18.38 -5.69
C LYS A 5 -47.45 -18.47 -6.29
N ASN A 6 -47.30 -19.15 -7.43
CA ASN A 6 -46.08 -19.09 -8.20
C ASN A 6 -45.89 -17.64 -8.63
N VAL A 7 -44.90 -16.96 -8.04
CA VAL A 7 -44.49 -15.59 -8.39
C VAL A 7 -44.08 -15.47 -9.87
N PHE A 8 -43.88 -16.60 -10.54
CA PHE A 8 -43.51 -16.68 -11.95
C PHE A 8 -44.70 -16.86 -12.90
N ASP A 9 -45.95 -16.94 -12.40
CA ASP A 9 -47.15 -16.93 -13.27
C ASP A 9 -47.51 -15.50 -13.70
N ASN A 10 -46.54 -14.84 -14.34
CA ASN A 10 -46.61 -13.48 -14.87
C ASN A 10 -46.98 -13.49 -16.36
N SER A 11 -47.76 -14.48 -16.77
CA SER A 11 -48.30 -14.61 -18.12
C SER A 11 -49.08 -13.35 -18.56
N ARG A 12 -49.61 -12.57 -17.60
CA ARG A 12 -50.26 -11.26 -17.83
C ARG A 12 -49.30 -10.07 -18.01
N ASP A 13 -48.04 -10.18 -17.56
CA ASP A 13 -47.04 -9.10 -17.66
C ASP A 13 -46.29 -9.12 -19.00
N LEU A 14 -46.47 -10.20 -19.77
CA LEU A 14 -45.86 -10.39 -21.07
C LEU A 14 -46.86 -9.99 -22.18
N PRO A 15 -46.36 -9.41 -23.28
CA PRO A 15 -47.20 -9.10 -24.42
C PRO A 15 -47.70 -10.38 -25.11
N ASP A 16 -48.93 -10.37 -25.61
CA ASP A 16 -49.53 -11.50 -26.35
C ASP A 16 -49.01 -11.63 -27.80
N ASP A 17 -48.18 -10.69 -28.25
CA ASP A 17 -47.59 -10.69 -29.60
C ASP A 17 -46.36 -11.60 -29.69
N LEU A 18 -46.42 -12.60 -30.57
CA LEU A 18 -45.38 -13.62 -30.71
C LEU A 18 -44.02 -13.05 -31.14
N ASP A 19 -44.01 -12.08 -32.07
CA ASP A 19 -42.78 -11.49 -32.59
C ASP A 19 -42.06 -10.67 -31.49
N ARG A 20 -42.83 -9.92 -30.71
CA ARG A 20 -42.35 -9.21 -29.54
C ARG A 20 -41.80 -10.15 -28.47
N LEU A 21 -42.46 -11.28 -28.21
CA LEU A 21 -41.95 -12.30 -27.30
C LEU A 21 -40.63 -12.92 -27.77
N GLN A 22 -40.50 -13.19 -29.07
CA GLN A 22 -39.26 -13.72 -29.64
C GLN A 22 -38.11 -12.71 -29.52
N THR A 23 -38.38 -11.44 -29.80
CA THR A 23 -37.41 -10.36 -29.64
C THR A 23 -36.93 -10.24 -28.18
N LEU A 24 -37.87 -10.24 -27.23
CA LEU A 24 -37.54 -10.23 -25.80
C LEU A 24 -36.70 -11.44 -25.42
N ARG A 25 -37.05 -12.64 -25.89
CA ARG A 25 -36.27 -13.85 -25.62
C ARG A 25 -34.83 -13.73 -26.07
N ILE A 26 -34.59 -13.28 -27.31
CA ILE A 26 -33.24 -13.13 -27.86
C ILE A 26 -32.44 -12.11 -27.04
N TRP A 27 -33.05 -10.95 -26.75
CA TRP A 27 -32.40 -9.89 -25.98
C TRP A 27 -32.08 -10.34 -24.55
N HIS A 28 -33.01 -10.99 -23.86
CA HIS A 28 -32.78 -11.53 -22.52
C HIS A 28 -31.69 -12.60 -22.53
N ALA A 29 -31.69 -13.51 -23.51
CA ALA A 29 -30.64 -14.53 -23.62
C ALA A 29 -29.24 -13.91 -23.75
N MET A 30 -29.10 -12.89 -24.62
CA MET A 30 -27.85 -12.15 -24.76
C MET A 30 -27.42 -11.48 -23.45
N TRP A 31 -28.35 -10.86 -22.72
CA TRP A 31 -28.03 -10.20 -21.45
C TRP A 31 -27.70 -11.17 -20.33
N LEU A 32 -28.42 -12.30 -20.23
CA LEU A 32 -28.12 -13.36 -19.29
C LEU A 32 -26.71 -13.91 -19.53
N GLU A 33 -26.36 -14.19 -20.78
CA GLU A 33 -25.01 -14.65 -21.13
C GLU A 33 -23.93 -13.64 -20.69
N ARG A 34 -24.17 -12.35 -20.91
CA ARG A 34 -23.26 -11.28 -20.49
C ARG A 34 -23.12 -11.19 -18.98
N ILE A 35 -24.23 -11.30 -18.24
CA ILE A 35 -24.26 -11.30 -16.78
C ILE A 35 -23.52 -12.51 -16.24
N ASP A 36 -23.79 -13.70 -16.78
CA ASP A 36 -23.18 -14.94 -16.35
C ASP A 36 -21.66 -14.92 -16.55
N ARG A 37 -21.21 -14.42 -17.71
CA ARG A 37 -19.78 -14.20 -17.97
C ARG A 37 -19.15 -13.27 -16.94
N LYS A 38 -19.79 -12.14 -16.66
CA LYS A 38 -19.28 -11.19 -15.66
C LYS A 38 -19.27 -11.79 -14.26
N ALA A 39 -20.27 -12.57 -13.90
CA ALA A 39 -20.35 -13.25 -12.61
C ALA A 39 -19.24 -14.31 -12.50
N ALA A 40 -18.96 -15.07 -13.55
CA ALA A 40 -17.86 -16.03 -13.58
C ALA A 40 -16.50 -15.35 -13.38
N ASP A 41 -16.23 -14.25 -14.10
CA ASP A 41 -14.99 -13.47 -13.92
C ASP A 41 -14.82 -12.97 -12.48
N LEU A 42 -15.90 -12.47 -11.87
CA LEU A 42 -15.87 -11.99 -10.50
C LEU A 42 -15.65 -13.12 -9.49
N ARG A 43 -16.32 -14.26 -9.66
CA ARG A 43 -16.10 -15.45 -8.83
C ARG A 43 -14.65 -15.94 -8.91
N GLN A 44 -14.06 -15.94 -10.10
CA GLN A 44 -12.67 -16.32 -10.29
C GLN A 44 -11.72 -15.39 -9.52
N ARG A 45 -11.91 -14.07 -9.63
CA ARG A 45 -11.11 -13.08 -8.88
C ARG A 45 -11.26 -13.26 -7.37
N GLN A 46 -12.47 -13.45 -6.88
CA GLN A 46 -12.72 -13.71 -5.45
C GLN A 46 -12.00 -14.98 -5.00
N ALA A 47 -12.07 -16.07 -5.77
CA ALA A 47 -11.37 -17.31 -5.45
C ALA A 47 -9.84 -17.12 -5.45
N GLU A 48 -9.29 -16.32 -6.36
CA GLU A 48 -7.86 -15.98 -6.39
C GLU A 48 -7.45 -15.16 -5.17
N GLU A 49 -8.25 -14.16 -4.77
CA GLU A 49 -8.01 -13.36 -3.57
C GLU A 49 -8.07 -14.21 -2.30
N GLU A 50 -9.07 -15.08 -2.17
CA GLU A 50 -9.21 -16.02 -1.06
C GLU A 50 -8.03 -16.99 -0.99
N ARG A 51 -7.63 -17.57 -2.14
CA ARG A 51 -6.43 -18.41 -2.23
C ARG A 51 -5.17 -17.63 -1.86
N GLY A 52 -5.06 -16.37 -2.31
CA GLY A 52 -3.96 -15.48 -1.98
C GLY A 52 -3.89 -15.17 -0.49
N ARG A 53 -5.03 -14.97 0.17
CA ARG A 53 -5.11 -14.79 1.63
C ARG A 53 -4.74 -16.07 2.38
N ALA A 54 -5.29 -17.21 1.96
CA ALA A 54 -5.02 -18.51 2.60
C ALA A 54 -3.56 -18.97 2.41
N ARG A 55 -2.93 -18.63 1.29
CA ARG A 55 -1.52 -18.96 0.99
C ARG A 55 -0.54 -17.86 1.38
N ARG A 56 -1.00 -16.71 1.88
CA ARG A 56 -0.11 -15.62 2.27
C ARG A 56 0.82 -16.15 3.36
N PRO A 57 2.15 -16.09 3.17
CA PRO A 57 3.08 -16.41 4.24
C PRO A 57 2.76 -15.57 5.48
N PRO A 58 2.94 -16.10 6.69
CA PRO A 58 2.82 -15.29 7.89
C PRO A 58 3.72 -14.07 7.75
N VAL A 59 3.27 -12.93 8.27
CA VAL A 59 4.09 -11.72 8.30
C VAL A 59 5.36 -12.08 9.07
N PRO A 60 6.55 -11.88 8.50
CA PRO A 60 7.81 -12.19 9.19
C PRO A 60 7.93 -11.26 10.39
N ASP A 61 8.39 -11.72 11.55
CA ASP A 61 8.47 -10.86 12.74
C ASP A 61 9.43 -9.67 12.55
N TRP A 62 10.41 -9.83 11.66
CA TRP A 62 11.45 -8.83 11.39
C TRP A 62 11.71 -8.69 9.89
N ILE A 63 11.98 -7.46 9.45
CA ILE A 63 12.33 -7.15 8.08
C ILE A 63 13.55 -6.23 8.05
N LEU A 64 14.43 -6.46 7.08
CA LEU A 64 15.54 -5.58 6.75
C LEU A 64 15.15 -4.71 5.55
N GLU A 65 15.17 -3.39 5.74
CA GLU A 65 15.02 -2.43 4.66
C GLU A 65 16.34 -2.30 3.89
N LEU A 66 16.24 -2.37 2.56
CA LEU A 66 17.38 -2.24 1.66
C LEU A 66 17.22 -0.97 0.81
N ASN A 67 18.33 -0.27 0.61
CA ASN A 67 18.37 0.86 -0.29
C ASN A 67 17.99 0.40 -1.71
N ARG A 68 17.06 1.12 -2.34
CA ARG A 68 16.55 0.75 -3.66
C ARG A 68 17.63 0.80 -4.74
N ALA A 69 18.53 1.77 -4.70
CA ALA A 69 19.57 1.98 -5.71
C ALA A 69 20.80 1.09 -5.45
N THR A 70 21.26 1.01 -4.21
CA THR A 70 22.53 0.32 -3.88
C THR A 70 22.34 -1.10 -3.33
N GLY A 71 21.15 -1.42 -2.82
CA GLY A 71 20.89 -2.70 -2.15
C GLY A 71 21.49 -2.80 -0.74
N HIS A 72 22.15 -1.76 -0.23
CA HIS A 72 22.73 -1.78 1.10
C HIS A 72 21.66 -1.76 2.20
N PRO A 73 21.89 -2.44 3.34
CA PRO A 73 21.03 -2.38 4.51
C PRO A 73 20.85 -0.93 4.99
N LEU A 74 19.59 -0.51 5.16
CA LEU A 74 19.24 0.82 5.66
C LEU A 74 18.81 0.79 7.11
N ALA A 75 17.88 -0.11 7.46
CA ALA A 75 17.39 -0.25 8.81
C ALA A 75 16.72 -1.62 9.03
N VAL A 76 16.72 -2.08 10.28
CA VAL A 76 15.90 -3.21 10.71
C VAL A 76 14.57 -2.68 11.25
N HIS A 77 13.48 -3.38 10.94
CA HIS A 77 12.12 -3.05 11.40
C HIS A 77 11.42 -4.30 11.94
N ALA A 78 10.39 -4.09 12.75
CA ALA A 78 9.35 -5.09 12.98
C ALA A 78 8.59 -5.38 11.68
N GLY A 79 8.10 -6.61 11.56
CA GLY A 79 7.42 -7.15 10.38
C GLY A 79 6.27 -6.34 9.82
N ASP A 80 5.52 -5.70 10.71
CA ASP A 80 4.31 -4.93 10.45
C ASP A 80 4.55 -3.41 10.47
N CYS A 81 5.81 -2.97 10.49
CA CYS A 81 6.15 -1.55 10.52
C CYS A 81 5.73 -0.85 9.22
N GLY A 82 4.67 -0.04 9.29
CA GLY A 82 4.18 0.75 8.15
C GLY A 82 5.12 1.83 7.63
N MET A 83 6.24 2.08 8.32
CA MET A 83 7.29 3.04 7.90
C MET A 83 8.44 2.38 7.14
N ALA A 84 8.46 1.06 6.99
CA ALA A 84 9.46 0.37 6.20
C ALA A 84 9.33 0.71 4.71
N GLY A 85 10.46 0.83 4.02
CA GLY A 85 10.52 1.06 2.59
C GLY A 85 9.92 -0.07 1.76
N ARG A 86 9.82 0.14 0.44
CA ARG A 86 9.21 -0.85 -0.49
C ARG A 86 10.08 -2.08 -0.75
N ARG A 87 11.39 -1.99 -0.50
CA ARG A 87 12.35 -3.07 -0.74
C ARG A 87 12.81 -3.63 0.60
N THR A 88 12.14 -4.68 1.04
CA THR A 88 12.40 -5.33 2.31
C THR A 88 12.73 -6.79 2.11
N GLN A 89 13.53 -7.34 3.02
CA GLN A 89 13.83 -8.76 3.09
C GLN A 89 13.40 -9.31 4.46
N PRO A 90 12.65 -10.42 4.53
CA PRO A 90 12.37 -11.08 5.80
C PRO A 90 13.66 -11.60 6.42
N VAL A 91 13.82 -11.40 7.72
CA VAL A 91 14.97 -11.91 8.48
C VAL A 91 14.49 -12.61 9.75
N GLY A 92 15.21 -13.66 10.17
CA GLY A 92 14.93 -14.34 11.43
C GLY A 92 15.31 -13.47 12.63
N GLN A 93 14.82 -13.84 13.82
CA GLN A 93 15.13 -13.13 15.05
C GLN A 93 16.64 -13.01 15.31
N ASP A 94 17.39 -14.11 15.16
CA ASP A 94 18.84 -14.12 15.38
C ASP A 94 19.59 -13.27 14.35
N ASP A 95 19.16 -13.28 13.09
CA ASP A 95 19.75 -12.45 12.05
C ASP A 95 19.46 -10.97 12.31
N ALA A 96 18.24 -10.64 12.74
CA ALA A 96 17.90 -9.28 13.17
C ALA A 96 18.77 -8.81 14.33
N ARG A 97 19.05 -9.69 15.32
CA ARG A 97 20.02 -9.39 16.39
C ARG A 97 21.40 -9.10 15.84
N ARG A 98 21.94 -9.98 14.98
CA ARG A 98 23.28 -9.82 14.37
C ARG A 98 23.38 -8.55 13.54
N LEU A 99 22.35 -8.22 12.77
CA LEU A 99 22.31 -7.01 11.95
C LEU A 99 22.40 -5.75 12.83
N LEU A 100 21.72 -5.75 13.97
CA LEU A 100 21.70 -4.64 14.92
C LEU A 100 22.99 -4.53 15.75
N THR A 101 23.57 -5.66 16.18
CA THR A 101 24.75 -5.65 17.08
C THR A 101 26.08 -5.68 16.33
N THR A 102 26.18 -6.53 15.31
CA THR A 102 27.46 -6.87 14.66
C THR A 102 27.66 -6.08 13.38
N ASP A 103 26.63 -6.03 12.53
CA ASP A 103 26.71 -5.34 11.24
C ASP A 103 26.42 -3.83 11.37
N GLY A 104 25.98 -3.38 12.54
CA GLY A 104 25.75 -1.96 12.84
C GLY A 104 24.61 -1.33 12.04
N VAL A 105 23.69 -2.13 11.52
CA VAL A 105 22.50 -1.64 10.82
C VAL A 105 21.60 -0.95 11.86
N PRO A 106 21.13 0.28 11.62
CA PRO A 106 20.35 0.99 12.62
C PRO A 106 18.96 0.35 12.80
N ALA A 107 18.47 0.39 14.03
CA ALA A 107 17.08 0.06 14.33
C ALA A 107 16.15 1.19 13.87
N CYS A 108 15.00 0.84 13.30
CA CYS A 108 13.97 1.83 13.01
C CYS A 108 13.51 2.52 14.32
N PRO A 109 13.56 3.86 14.41
CA PRO A 109 13.21 4.58 15.64
C PRO A 109 11.73 4.52 15.98
N ILE A 110 10.88 4.16 15.01
CA ILE A 110 9.42 4.11 15.18
C ILE A 110 8.96 2.78 15.78
N CYS A 111 9.43 1.64 15.25
CA CYS A 111 9.03 0.32 15.76
C CYS A 111 10.02 -0.26 16.79
N ARG A 112 11.20 0.36 16.95
CA ARG A 112 12.22 0.01 17.96
C ARG A 112 12.47 -1.50 18.12
N PRO A 113 12.89 -2.18 17.04
CA PRO A 113 13.17 -3.62 17.09
C PRO A 113 14.30 -3.97 18.07
N ASP A 114 15.24 -3.06 18.29
CA ASP A 114 16.28 -3.15 19.32
C ASP A 114 15.70 -3.39 20.72
N THR A 115 14.62 -2.68 21.07
CA THR A 115 13.98 -2.79 22.38
C THR A 115 13.19 -4.09 22.49
N SER A 116 12.44 -4.43 21.45
CA SER A 116 11.65 -5.67 21.39
C SER A 116 12.51 -6.93 21.37
N LEU A 117 13.73 -6.84 20.82
CA LEU A 117 14.72 -7.90 20.86
C LEU A 117 15.58 -7.86 22.13
N HIS A 118 15.34 -6.93 23.06
CA HIS A 118 16.14 -6.77 24.28
C HIS A 118 17.65 -6.63 23.99
N ILE A 119 18.00 -5.88 22.94
CA ILE A 119 19.38 -5.57 22.50
C ILE A 119 19.87 -4.26 23.13
N VAL A 120 19.20 -3.77 24.18
CA VAL A 120 19.69 -2.59 24.91
C VAL A 120 21.04 -2.88 25.57
N ASP A 121 22.10 -2.61 24.82
CA ASP A 121 23.44 -2.41 25.32
C ASP A 121 23.42 -1.09 26.11
N GLY A 122 23.72 -1.20 27.41
CA GLY A 122 23.74 -0.07 28.32
C GLY A 122 24.68 1.02 27.81
N LEU A 123 24.14 2.23 27.70
CA LEU A 123 24.88 3.50 27.66
C LEU A 123 25.85 3.68 26.48
N THR A 124 25.35 4.11 25.31
CA THR A 124 26.08 5.14 24.55
C THR A 124 25.13 5.98 23.70
N SER A 125 24.74 7.14 24.20
CA SER A 125 24.42 8.27 23.32
C SER A 125 25.74 8.85 22.82
N PRO A 126 26.03 8.90 21.51
CA PRO A 126 26.93 9.91 21.01
C PRO A 126 26.15 11.23 21.05
N SER A 127 26.32 11.98 22.14
CA SER A 127 26.00 13.40 22.15
C SER A 127 26.62 14.02 20.90
N CYS A 128 25.81 14.72 20.10
CA CYS A 128 26.30 15.56 19.02
C CYS A 128 27.27 16.59 19.60
N THR A 129 28.56 16.33 19.50
CA THR A 129 29.59 17.35 19.61
C THR A 129 29.48 18.20 18.34
N THR A 130 28.79 19.32 18.44
CA THR A 130 28.86 20.38 17.42
C THR A 130 30.29 20.93 17.42
N PRO A 131 31.04 20.91 16.30
CA PRO A 131 32.27 21.66 16.23
C PRO A 131 31.96 23.16 16.26
N ARG A 132 32.52 23.85 17.25
CA ARG A 132 32.50 25.30 17.41
C ARG A 132 33.21 25.95 16.23
N ALA A 133 32.48 26.71 15.41
CA ALA A 133 33.05 27.56 14.37
C ALA A 133 33.84 28.73 15.00
N PRO A 134 35.01 29.11 14.47
CA PRO A 134 35.71 30.33 14.90
C PRO A 134 35.15 31.58 14.20
N GLY A 135 34.76 32.58 15.01
CA GLY A 135 34.94 34.02 14.78
C GLY A 135 34.28 34.67 13.57
N GLN A 136 33.12 35.32 13.77
CA GLN A 136 32.59 36.36 12.89
C GLN A 136 33.05 37.75 13.37
N GLY A 137 33.80 38.46 12.53
CA GLY A 137 33.95 39.91 12.58
C GLY A 137 32.87 40.61 11.72
N PRO A 138 32.53 41.88 11.99
CA PRO A 138 31.41 42.56 11.35
C PRO A 138 31.80 43.23 10.02
N GLY A 139 30.92 43.17 9.01
CA GLY A 139 31.12 43.82 7.71
C GLY A 139 29.83 43.90 6.88
N SER A 140 29.24 45.09 6.90
CA SER A 140 28.04 45.61 6.24
C SER A 140 27.88 45.35 4.73
N SER A 141 26.66 45.04 4.27
CA SER A 141 25.78 45.94 3.49
C SER A 141 24.76 45.19 2.59
N PRO A 142 23.58 45.79 2.32
CA PRO A 142 22.43 45.11 1.72
C PRO A 142 22.38 45.28 0.18
N VAL A 143 21.96 44.24 -0.54
CA VAL A 143 21.52 44.33 -1.94
C VAL A 143 20.04 43.97 -1.99
N GLY A 144 19.23 44.92 -2.47
CA GLY A 144 17.77 44.83 -2.52
C GLY A 144 17.24 43.80 -3.52
N PRO A 145 15.94 43.49 -3.46
CA PRO A 145 15.31 42.48 -4.31
C PRO A 145 15.05 43.00 -5.74
N PRO A 146 15.18 42.17 -6.78
CA PRO A 146 14.69 42.52 -8.10
C PRO A 146 13.16 42.44 -8.15
N SER A 147 12.56 43.54 -8.58
CA SER A 147 11.15 43.70 -8.97
C SER A 147 10.80 42.79 -10.15
N TYR A 148 9.80 41.93 -9.99
CA TYR A 148 9.14 41.20 -11.07
C TYR A 148 7.79 41.87 -11.40
N SER A 149 7.66 42.36 -12.64
CA SER A 149 6.38 42.71 -13.26
C SER A 149 5.72 41.47 -13.87
N PRO A 150 4.42 41.21 -13.66
CA PRO A 150 3.70 40.18 -14.41
C PRO A 150 3.21 40.69 -15.76
N ALA A 151 3.39 39.85 -16.79
CA ALA A 151 2.86 40.01 -18.13
C ALA A 151 1.33 39.73 -18.19
N ALA A 152 0.68 40.40 -19.15
CA ALA A 152 -0.75 40.40 -19.40
C ALA A 152 -1.32 39.05 -19.91
N PRO A 153 -2.62 38.78 -19.70
CA PRO A 153 -3.32 37.71 -20.39
C PRO A 153 -3.79 38.12 -21.80
N THR A 154 -3.60 37.22 -22.76
CA THR A 154 -4.10 37.27 -24.14
C THR A 154 -5.51 36.70 -24.24
N GLY A 155 -6.41 37.44 -24.91
CA GLY A 155 -7.53 36.99 -25.77
C GLY A 155 -8.69 36.22 -25.09
N GLY A 156 -9.97 36.48 -25.39
CA GLY A 156 -10.54 37.06 -26.60
C GLY A 156 -11.07 35.95 -27.50
#